data_AF-M0DPP1-F1
#
_entry.id   AF-M0DPP1-F1
#
_cell.length_a   1.000
_cell.length_b   1.000
_cell.length_c   1.000
_cell.angle_alpha   90.00
_cell.angle_beta   90.00
_cell.angle_gamma   90.00
#
_symmetry.space_group_name_H-M   'P 1'
#
loop_
_entity.id
_entity.type
_entity.pdbx_description
1 polymer ?
#
loop_
_entity_poly.entity_id
_entity_poly.type
_entity_poly.pdbx_seq_one_letter_code
_entity_poly.pdbx_strand_id
1 'polypeptide(L)' 'MGVALFLVSGLLGLLIGSLLGPPGALFGLIAGLFVGAFFWDDEPDQSQRLNELEQRVSELEAELERERNE' A
#
# COMPACT_ATOMS: atom_id res chain seq x y z
N MET A 1 -5.64 5.51 -4.22
CA MET A 1 -4.75 5.95 -3.10
C MET A 1 -3.29 6.25 -3.53
N GLY A 2 -2.88 6.01 -4.79
CA GLY A 2 -1.47 6.18 -5.23
C GLY A 2 -0.91 7.60 -5.31
N VAL A 3 -1.74 8.60 -5.66
CA VAL A 3 -1.29 10.00 -5.81
C VAL A 3 -0.81 10.61 -4.49
N ALA A 4 -1.39 10.21 -3.35
CA ALA A 4 -1.01 10.74 -2.05
C ALA A 4 0.39 10.26 -1.63
N LEU A 5 0.71 8.97 -1.81
CA LEU A 5 2.02 8.45 -1.43
C LEU A 5 3.13 8.89 -2.39
N PHE A 6 2.82 9.06 -3.67
CA PHE A 6 3.73 9.66 -4.64
C PHE A 6 4.13 11.09 -4.23
N LEU A 7 3.15 11.91 -3.82
CA LEU A 7 3.43 13.26 -3.34
C LEU A 7 4.20 13.26 -2.01
N VAL A 8 3.87 12.36 -1.09
CA VAL A 8 4.54 12.25 0.22
C VAL A 8 6.00 11.81 0.07
N SER A 9 6.27 10.80 -0.77
CA SER A 9 7.63 10.32 -1.03
C SER A 9 8.50 11.36 -1.73
N GLY A 10 7.95 12.09 -2.70
CA GLY A 10 8.64 13.22 -3.34
C GLY A 10 8.95 14.37 -2.38
N LEU A 11 7.99 14.73 -1.52
CA LEU A 11 8.19 15.77 -0.49
C LEU A 11 9.22 15.36 0.56
N LEU A 12 9.18 14.11 1.04
CA LEU A 12 10.20 13.59 1.97
C LEU A 12 11.59 13.59 1.33
N GLY A 13 11.68 13.14 0.07
CA GLY A 13 12.93 13.12 -0.68
C GLY A 13 13.54 14.51 -0.83
N LEU A 14 12.71 15.50 -1.18
CA LEU A 14 13.13 16.90 -1.25
C LEU A 14 13.60 17.40 0.12
N LEU A 15 12.84 17.13 1.18
CA LEU A 15 13.12 17.62 2.53
C LEU A 15 14.43 17.05 3.09
N ILE A 16 14.69 15.76 2.87
CA ILE A 16 15.94 15.10 3.27
C ILE A 16 17.10 15.57 2.39
N GLY A 17 16.90 15.65 1.07
CA GLY A 17 17.92 16.10 0.12
C GLY A 17 18.36 17.55 0.35
N SER A 18 17.42 18.42 0.77
CA SER A 18 17.65 19.83 1.09
C SER A 18 18.74 20.05 2.17
N LEU A 19 18.90 19.10 3.10
CA LEU A 19 19.96 19.17 4.11
C LEU A 19 21.37 19.14 3.52
N LEU A 20 21.55 18.59 2.30
CA LEU A 20 22.82 18.58 1.57
C LEU A 20 22.97 19.78 0.62
N GLY A 21 22.06 20.75 0.68
CA GLY A 21 22.05 21.94 -0.17
C GLY A 21 21.29 21.76 -1.50
N PRO A 22 21.35 22.76 -2.39
CA PRO A 22 20.55 22.77 -3.62
C PRO A 22 20.73 21.54 -4.53
N PRO A 23 21.95 21.00 -4.73
CA PRO A 23 22.14 19.77 -5.50
C PRO A 23 21.53 18.53 -4.81
N GLY A 24 21.60 18.50 -3.47
CA GLY A 24 21.02 17.43 -2.66
C GLY A 24 19.50 17.40 -2.74
N ALA A 25 18.83 18.55 -2.75
CA ALA A 25 17.38 18.65 -2.86
C ALA A 25 16.86 18.05 -4.18
N LEU A 26 17.54 18.34 -5.29
CA LEU A 26 17.23 17.77 -6.60
C LEU A 26 17.41 16.24 -6.61
N PHE A 27 18.54 15.77 -6.08
CA PHE A 27 18.81 14.33 -6.02
C PHE A 27 17.81 13.60 -5.13
N GLY A 28 17.50 14.17 -3.96
CA GLY A 28 16.55 13.61 -3.00
C GLY A 28 15.12 13.56 -3.55
N LEU A 29 14.67 14.59 -4.28
CA LEU A 29 13.39 14.57 -4.98
C LEU A 29 13.35 13.44 -6.02
N ILE A 30 14.36 13.33 -6.88
CA ILE A 30 14.40 12.29 -7.94
C ILE A 30 14.40 10.89 -7.30
N ALA A 31 15.22 10.67 -6.27
CA ALA A 31 15.26 9.40 -5.55
C ALA A 31 13.92 9.08 -4.88
N GLY A 32 13.29 10.06 -4.22
CA GLY A 32 11.98 9.89 -3.57
C GLY A 32 10.87 9.54 -4.56
N LEU A 33 10.85 10.19 -5.72
CA LEU A 33 9.89 9.90 -6.79
C LEU A 33 10.12 8.51 -7.41
N PHE A 34 11.38 8.10 -7.60
CA PHE A 34 11.70 6.75 -8.08
C PHE A 34 11.26 5.68 -7.08
N VAL A 35 11.58 5.84 -5.80
CA VAL A 35 11.15 4.91 -4.75
C VAL A 35 9.63 4.86 -4.68
N GLY A 36 8.94 6.01 -4.68
CA GLY A 36 7.48 6.06 -4.65
C GLY A 36 6.79 5.44 -5.88
N ALA A 37 7.43 5.49 -7.05
CA ALA A 37 6.91 4.87 -8.27
C ALA A 37 7.20 3.37 -8.35
N PHE A 38 8.41 2.93 -7.96
CA PHE A 38 8.82 1.53 -8.07
C PHE A 38 8.34 0.66 -6.89
N PHE A 39 8.23 1.19 -5.67
CA PHE A 39 7.67 0.43 -4.54
C PHE A 39 6.14 0.28 -4.61
N TRP A 40 5.44 1.03 -5.47
CA TRP A 40 3.98 0.92 -5.64
C TRP A 40 3.57 -0.26 -6.54
N ASP A 41 4.48 -0.75 -7.40
CA ASP A 41 4.19 -1.90 -8.29
C ASP A 41 4.16 -3.24 -7.52
N ASP A 42 4.55 -3.22 -6.25
CA ASP A 42 4.46 -4.31 -5.28
C ASP A 42 3.36 -4.02 -4.24
N GLU A 43 2.21 -3.50 -4.66
CA GLU A 43 0.98 -3.63 -3.87
C GLU A 43 0.46 -5.04 -4.13
N PRO A 44 0.77 -6.05 -3.28
CA PRO A 44 0.24 -7.38 -3.47
C PRO A 44 -1.28 -7.24 -3.41
N ASP A 45 -1.90 -7.73 -4.47
CA ASP A 45 -3.33 -7.86 -4.66
C ASP A 45 -3.99 -8.46 -3.40
N GLN A 46 -4.31 -7.61 -2.40
CA GLN A 46 -4.93 -8.01 -1.13
C GLN A 46 -6.30 -8.66 -1.36
N SER A 47 -6.83 -8.52 -2.57
CA SER A 47 -7.98 -9.24 -3.10
C SER A 47 -7.86 -10.76 -2.89
N GLN A 48 -6.66 -11.34 -2.98
CA GLN A 48 -6.49 -12.79 -2.80
C GLN A 48 -6.68 -13.24 -1.34
N ARG A 49 -6.24 -12.44 -0.35
CA ARG A 49 -6.39 -12.80 1.08
C ARG A 49 -7.78 -12.52 1.62
N LEU A 50 -8.45 -11.50 1.10
CA LEU A 50 -9.84 -11.19 1.46
C LEU A 50 -10.80 -12.29 0.99
N ASN A 51 -10.59 -12.83 -0.22
CA ASN A 51 -11.45 -13.88 -0.77
C ASN A 51 -11.37 -15.20 0.03
N GLU A 52 -10.18 -15.54 0.56
CA GLU A 52 -10.02 -16.72 1.42
C GLU A 52 -10.70 -16.54 2.80
N LEU A 53 -10.70 -15.32 3.35
CA LEU A 53 -11.36 -15.02 4.62
C LEU A 53 -12.89 -14.99 4.46
N GLU A 54 -13.39 -14.37 3.39
CA GLU A 54 -14.81 -14.31 3.07
C GLU A 54 -15.39 -15.70 2.82
N GLN A 55 -14.63 -16.57 2.14
CA GLN A 55 -15.01 -17.96 1.93
C GLN A 55 -15.14 -18.75 3.23
N ARG A 56 -14.23 -18.58 4.20
CA ARG A 56 -14.28 -19.26 5.51
C ARG A 56 -15.44 -18.75 6.38
N VAL A 57 -15.76 -17.46 6.32
CA VAL A 57 -16.91 -16.90 7.05
C VAL A 57 -18.22 -17.43 6.48
N SER A 58 -18.34 -17.50 5.14
CA SER A 58 -19.53 -18.05 4.50
C SER A 58 -19.76 -19.52 4.86
N GLU A 59 -18.69 -20.31 4.99
CA GLU A 59 -18.79 -21.71 5.42
C GLU A 59 -19.25 -21.84 6.88
N LEU A 60 -18.69 -21.02 7.78
CA LEU A 60 -19.08 -21.00 9.21
C LEU A 60 -20.53 -20.51 9.41
N GLU A 61 -20.98 -19.52 8.64
CA GLU A 61 -22.37 -19.06 8.69
C GLU A 61 -23.35 -20.13 8.19
N ALA A 62 -23.00 -20.83 7.10
CA ALA A 62 -23.82 -21.91 6.56
C ALA A 62 -23.90 -23.13 7.48
N GLU A 63 -22.85 -23.41 8.25
CA GLU A 63 -22.87 -24.48 9.27
C GLU A 63 -23.72 -24.08 10.48
N LEU A 64 -23.60 -22.83 10.94
CA LEU A 64 -24.40 -22.32 12.07
C LEU A 64 -25.89 -22.19 11.73
N GLU A 65 -26.24 -21.89 10.48
CA GLU A 65 -27.64 -21.94 10.02
C GLU A 65 -28.20 -23.36 9.96
N ARG A 66 -27.38 -24.37 9.69
CA ARG A 66 -27.81 -25.78 9.71
C ARG A 66 -28.07 -26.25 11.13
N GLU A 67 -27.16 -25.98 12.07
CA GLU A 67 -27.37 -26.33 13.49
C GLU A 67 -28.61 -25.64 14.10
N ARG A 68 -28.94 -24.43 13.64
CA ARG A 68 -30.12 -23.69 14.14
C ARG A 68 -31.45 -24.18 13.55
N ASN A 69 -31.42 -24.85 12.40
CA ASN A 69 -32.62 -25.32 11.69
C ASN A 69 -32.90 -26.83 11.90
N GLU A 70 -32.06 -27.53 12.68
CA GLU A 70 -32.32 -28.85 13.25
C GLU A 70 -32.92 -28.74 14.66
#